data_AF-A0A0N4VNT6-F1
#
_entry.id   AF-A0A0N4VNT6-F1
#
_cell.length_a   1.000
_cell.length_b   1.000
_cell.length_c   1.000
_cell.angle_alpha   90.00
_cell.angle_beta   90.00
_cell.angle_gamma   90.00
#
_symmetry.space_group_name_H-M   'P 1'
#
loop_
_entity.id
_entity.type
_entity.pdbx_description
1 polymer ?
#
loop_
_entity_poly.entity_id
_entity_poly.type
_entity_poly.pdbx_seq_one_letter_code
_entity_poly.pdbx_strand_id
1 'polypeptide(L)'
;MWNRSDVIPSTANDMTVELQTLIDEMRLQDFDSIRFATYRAACKLRFIQKRTNVHMVDIWNIIESFRENALNGVPVDTQVKISRLELLLTTIFHNLNKRLPNAQHIDTDKSISLLLSFLVGAYDRLQSGRLTVFSVKIALATICAGKLVDKLRCIVNLNTFLDVIMNDSCPPCLMWLPLLHRMASVEHVYHPVTCDACQASSFMGFRYKCQRCTNYQLCQQCFWRGRTSSTHSNEHEMKEYSSYKSPTKQLAHSIHKSLRCVPPSSRSTHPIFPERPQRPLDLTNVVPLTPSSARRQLIESSNDWSSQLLPGQFPVNGLLMDDEHKLIARYSAKLAGRTQYPLNLALKEKDRYGVYDEVNDERAMIARLEEENEEMLREMEHLKQQELDGTDDQLSELRERKAQLEEKMHKMQQTRRQLMQQLESLMLHLNVCFRSNSDLIDLDNLEED
;
A
#
# COMPACT_ATOMS: atom_id res chain seq x y z
N MET A 1 -13.98 -62.84 -20.31
CA MET A 1 -15.30 -62.23 -20.56
C MET A 1 -15.58 -61.22 -19.46
N TRP A 2 -15.49 -59.94 -19.84
CA TRP A 2 -16.23 -58.77 -19.33
C TRP A 2 -16.07 -58.31 -17.87
N ASN A 3 -15.41 -57.14 -17.79
CA ASN A 3 -15.72 -55.97 -16.95
C ASN A 3 -15.55 -56.06 -15.43
N ARG A 4 -14.38 -55.60 -14.97
CA ARG A 4 -14.35 -54.60 -13.90
C ARG A 4 -13.98 -53.27 -14.54
N SER A 5 -15.00 -52.45 -14.69
CA SER A 5 -14.96 -51.10 -15.22
C SER A 5 -13.78 -50.32 -14.66
N ASP A 6 -13.02 -49.73 -15.57
CA ASP A 6 -12.23 -48.53 -15.32
C ASP A 6 -13.16 -47.46 -14.71
N VAL A 7 -13.18 -47.38 -13.38
CA VAL A 7 -13.63 -46.17 -12.71
C VAL A 7 -12.41 -45.28 -12.67
N ILE A 8 -12.26 -44.46 -13.72
CA ILE A 8 -11.41 -43.27 -13.69
C ILE A 8 -11.85 -42.48 -12.43
N PRO A 9 -11.00 -42.30 -11.41
CA PRO A 9 -11.34 -41.38 -10.34
C PRO A 9 -11.56 -40.03 -11.00
N SER A 10 -12.75 -39.43 -10.85
CA SER A 10 -13.01 -38.12 -11.43
C SER A 10 -11.87 -37.18 -10.99
N THR A 11 -11.26 -36.45 -11.91
CA THR A 11 -10.19 -35.46 -11.63
C THR A 11 -10.56 -34.52 -10.47
N ALA A 12 -11.86 -34.25 -10.28
CA ALA A 12 -12.40 -33.54 -9.12
C ALA A 12 -12.07 -34.18 -7.76
N ASN A 13 -12.12 -35.51 -7.66
CA ASN A 13 -11.84 -36.25 -6.43
C ASN A 13 -10.34 -36.19 -6.08
N ASP A 14 -9.47 -36.20 -7.09
CA ASP A 14 -8.02 -36.09 -6.91
C ASP A 14 -7.64 -34.68 -6.44
N MET A 15 -8.19 -33.64 -7.07
CA MET A 15 -7.99 -32.25 -6.65
C MET A 15 -8.46 -31.99 -5.21
N THR A 16 -9.57 -32.61 -4.78
CA THR A 16 -10.04 -32.47 -3.40
C THR A 16 -9.09 -33.11 -2.38
N VAL A 17 -8.48 -34.25 -2.72
CA VAL A 17 -7.52 -34.95 -1.85
C VAL A 17 -6.24 -34.13 -1.71
N GLU A 18 -5.73 -33.57 -2.80
CA GLU A 18 -4.56 -32.70 -2.77
C GLU A 18 -4.79 -31.41 -2.00
N LEU A 19 -5.93 -30.76 -2.20
CA LEU A 19 -6.31 -29.58 -1.44
C LEU A 19 -6.38 -29.88 0.06
N GLN A 20 -6.98 -31.02 0.42
CA GLN A 20 -7.06 -31.46 1.81
C GLN A 20 -5.67 -31.69 2.40
N THR A 21 -4.79 -32.35 1.64
CA THR A 21 -3.38 -32.56 2.04
C THR A 21 -2.66 -31.22 2.27
N LEU A 22 -2.84 -30.25 1.37
CA LEU A 22 -2.27 -28.91 1.50
C LEU A 22 -2.77 -28.19 2.76
N ILE A 23 -4.06 -28.32 3.08
CA ILE A 23 -4.68 -27.75 4.28
C ILE A 23 -4.12 -28.42 5.54
N ASP A 24 -3.98 -29.74 5.54
CA ASP A 24 -3.47 -30.47 6.71
C ASP A 24 -2.00 -30.16 6.98
N GLU A 25 -1.15 -30.09 5.95
CA GLU A 25 0.23 -29.61 6.09
C GLU A 25 0.29 -28.18 6.63
N MET A 26 -0.63 -27.31 6.20
CA MET A 26 -0.72 -25.93 6.70
C MET A 26 -1.14 -25.88 8.17
N ARG A 27 -2.03 -26.77 8.61
CA ARG A 27 -2.43 -26.90 10.02
C ARG A 27 -1.25 -27.31 10.90
N LEU A 28 -0.35 -28.17 10.41
CA LEU A 28 0.86 -28.56 11.14
C LEU A 28 1.81 -27.38 11.41
N GLN A 29 1.75 -26.31 10.61
CA GLN A 29 2.55 -25.10 10.84
C GLN A 29 2.00 -24.23 11.99
N ASP A 30 0.78 -24.51 12.46
CA ASP A 30 0.13 -23.81 13.56
C ASP A 30 0.15 -22.28 13.36
N PHE A 31 -0.29 -21.84 12.17
CA PHE A 31 -0.47 -20.42 11.88
C PHE A 31 -1.68 -19.82 12.61
N ASP A 32 -2.63 -20.64 13.05
CA ASP A 32 -3.84 -20.17 13.74
C ASP A 32 -3.56 -19.65 15.15
N SER A 33 -2.45 -20.06 15.79
CA SER A 33 -1.99 -19.49 17.06
C SER A 33 -1.38 -18.09 16.96
N ILE A 34 -1.20 -17.54 15.75
CA ILE A 34 -0.73 -16.16 15.58
C ILE A 34 -1.87 -15.19 15.94
N ARG A 35 -1.60 -14.27 16.86
CA ARG A 35 -2.59 -13.29 17.37
C ARG A 35 -3.10 -12.35 16.28
N PHE A 36 -2.22 -11.95 15.35
CA PHE A 36 -2.55 -10.95 14.34
C PHE A 36 -3.12 -11.57 13.06
N ALA A 37 -4.37 -11.23 12.72
CA ALA A 37 -5.06 -11.75 11.53
C ALA A 37 -4.30 -11.50 10.21
N THR A 38 -3.73 -10.30 10.06
CA THR A 38 -2.92 -9.93 8.89
C THR A 38 -1.71 -10.84 8.71
N TYR A 39 -1.02 -11.17 9.79
CA TYR A 39 0.11 -12.11 9.76
C TYR A 39 -0.35 -13.55 9.51
N ARG A 40 -1.50 -13.98 10.07
CA ARG A 40 -2.09 -15.30 9.75
C ARG A 40 -2.31 -15.45 8.25
N ALA A 41 -3.01 -14.49 7.64
CA ALA A 41 -3.31 -14.50 6.22
C ALA A 41 -2.03 -14.53 5.38
N ALA A 42 -1.06 -13.65 5.68
CA ALA A 42 0.20 -13.59 4.96
C ALA A 42 1.06 -14.87 5.12
N CYS A 43 1.12 -15.46 6.32
CA CYS A 43 1.82 -16.73 6.57
C CYS A 43 1.20 -17.89 5.79
N LYS A 44 -0.13 -18.04 5.83
CA LYS A 44 -0.85 -19.09 5.09
C LYS A 44 -0.62 -18.95 3.58
N LEU A 45 -0.68 -17.72 3.06
CA LEU A 45 -0.44 -17.48 1.65
C LEU A 45 1.02 -17.70 1.25
N ARG A 46 1.97 -17.30 2.10
CA ARG A 46 3.41 -17.58 1.89
C ARG A 46 3.70 -19.09 1.88
N PHE A 47 3.02 -19.85 2.74
CA PHE A 47 3.10 -21.30 2.74
C PHE A 47 2.64 -21.88 1.40
N ILE A 48 1.48 -21.45 0.89
CA ILE A 48 0.96 -21.86 -0.42
C ILE A 48 1.95 -21.50 -1.54
N GLN A 49 2.48 -20.27 -1.56
CA GLN A 49 3.48 -19.82 -2.55
C GLN A 49 4.71 -20.74 -2.63
N LYS A 50 5.18 -21.18 -1.46
CA LYS A 50 6.34 -22.07 -1.36
C LYS A 50 6.00 -23.48 -1.79
N ARG A 51 4.88 -24.00 -1.30
CA ARG A 51 4.46 -25.38 -1.54
C ARG A 51 4.10 -25.65 -2.99
N THR A 52 3.59 -24.63 -3.69
CA THR A 52 3.27 -24.65 -5.13
C THR A 52 4.41 -24.15 -6.01
N ASN A 53 5.56 -23.77 -5.44
CA ASN A 53 6.68 -23.17 -6.18
C ASN A 53 6.40 -21.85 -6.92
N VAL A 54 5.21 -21.26 -6.78
CA VAL A 54 4.85 -19.99 -7.47
C VAL A 54 5.68 -18.79 -6.99
N HIS A 55 6.31 -18.88 -5.81
CA HIS A 55 7.31 -17.91 -5.36
C HIS A 55 8.57 -17.80 -6.25
N MET A 56 8.78 -18.75 -7.17
CA MET A 56 9.87 -18.72 -8.16
C MET A 56 9.41 -18.15 -9.51
N VAL A 57 8.10 -18.05 -9.74
CA VAL A 57 7.51 -17.59 -10.99
C VAL A 57 7.40 -16.07 -10.98
N ASP A 58 8.14 -15.38 -11.83
CA ASP A 58 8.02 -13.92 -11.94
C ASP A 58 6.72 -13.46 -12.62
N ILE A 59 6.34 -12.20 -12.39
CA ILE A 59 5.13 -11.60 -12.97
C ILE A 59 5.14 -11.59 -14.51
N TRP A 60 6.32 -11.50 -15.14
CA TRP A 60 6.41 -11.52 -16.60
C TRP A 60 6.06 -12.90 -17.15
N ASN A 61 6.50 -13.97 -16.49
CA ASN A 61 6.12 -15.33 -16.86
C ASN A 61 4.60 -15.53 -16.75
N ILE A 62 3.95 -14.94 -15.74
CA ILE A 62 2.49 -14.94 -15.64
C ILE A 62 1.88 -14.21 -16.85
N ILE A 63 2.24 -12.94 -17.08
CA ILE A 63 1.70 -12.12 -18.19
C ILE A 63 1.86 -12.85 -19.53
N GLU A 64 3.06 -13.37 -19.78
CA GLU A 64 3.38 -14.05 -21.03
C GLU A 64 2.60 -15.35 -21.20
N SER A 65 2.45 -16.15 -20.14
CA SER A 65 1.64 -17.37 -20.19
C SER A 65 0.16 -17.09 -20.47
N PHE A 66 -0.38 -15.98 -19.95
CA PHE A 66 -1.74 -15.52 -20.29
C PHE A 66 -1.85 -15.08 -21.76
N ARG A 67 -0.81 -14.47 -22.32
CA ARG A 67 -0.74 -14.07 -23.72
C ARG A 67 -0.69 -15.30 -24.64
N GLU A 68 0.18 -16.26 -24.33
CA GLU A 68 0.33 -17.52 -25.07
C GLU A 68 -0.96 -18.36 -25.07
N ASN A 69 -1.72 -18.34 -23.97
CA ASN A 69 -3.00 -19.04 -23.84
C ASN A 69 -4.22 -18.26 -24.37
N ALA A 70 -3.99 -17.11 -25.03
CA ALA A 70 -5.03 -16.20 -25.52
C ALA A 70 -6.08 -15.84 -24.45
N LEU A 71 -5.64 -15.66 -23.20
CA LEU A 71 -6.47 -15.23 -22.06
C LEU A 71 -6.28 -13.74 -21.74
N ASN A 72 -5.28 -13.09 -22.34
CA ASN A 72 -5.00 -11.68 -22.05
C ASN A 72 -6.09 -10.74 -22.59
N GLY A 73 -6.51 -10.93 -23.84
CA GLY A 73 -7.51 -10.10 -24.53
C GLY A 73 -8.97 -10.56 -24.35
N VAL A 74 -9.21 -11.54 -23.49
CA VAL A 74 -10.55 -12.05 -23.20
C VAL A 74 -11.20 -11.17 -22.11
N PRO A 75 -12.51 -10.87 -22.20
CA PRO A 75 -13.22 -10.15 -21.14
C PRO A 75 -13.03 -10.79 -19.76
N VAL A 76 -12.84 -9.96 -18.74
CA VAL A 76 -12.42 -10.40 -17.39
C VAL A 76 -13.45 -11.29 -16.68
N ASP A 77 -14.72 -11.17 -17.05
CA ASP A 77 -15.87 -11.95 -16.58
C ASP A 77 -16.00 -13.31 -17.28
N THR A 78 -15.27 -13.54 -18.37
CA THR A 78 -15.32 -14.80 -19.12
C THR A 78 -14.93 -15.98 -18.24
N GLN A 79 -15.70 -17.06 -18.33
CA GLN A 79 -15.51 -18.28 -17.57
C GLN A 79 -14.55 -19.24 -18.26
N VAL A 80 -13.52 -19.69 -17.54
CA VAL A 80 -12.48 -20.61 -17.99
C VAL A 80 -12.71 -21.98 -17.35
N LYS A 81 -12.74 -23.04 -18.16
CA LYS A 81 -12.84 -24.43 -17.67
C LYS A 81 -11.55 -24.86 -16.96
N ILE A 82 -11.66 -25.79 -16.02
CA ILE A 82 -10.51 -26.39 -15.30
C ILE A 82 -9.41 -26.87 -16.26
N SER A 83 -9.75 -27.56 -17.36
CA SER A 83 -8.74 -28.05 -18.32
C SER A 83 -7.94 -26.93 -19.01
N ARG A 84 -8.56 -25.76 -19.24
CA ARG A 84 -7.87 -24.59 -19.80
C ARG A 84 -7.04 -23.88 -18.73
N LEU A 85 -7.45 -23.95 -17.46
CA LEU A 85 -6.64 -23.49 -16.33
C LEU A 85 -5.40 -24.37 -16.15
N GLU A 86 -5.54 -25.68 -16.21
CA GLU A 86 -4.43 -26.63 -16.15
C GLU A 86 -3.42 -26.37 -17.27
N LEU A 87 -3.87 -26.17 -18.51
CA LEU A 87 -2.99 -25.80 -19.63
C LEU A 87 -2.21 -24.51 -19.36
N LEU A 88 -2.86 -23.48 -18.80
CA LEU A 88 -2.20 -22.24 -18.42
C LEU A 88 -1.11 -22.49 -17.36
N LEU A 89 -1.39 -23.30 -16.34
CA LEU A 89 -0.41 -23.64 -15.31
C LEU A 89 0.75 -24.45 -15.89
N THR A 90 0.47 -25.37 -16.80
CA THR A 90 1.48 -26.12 -17.56
C THR A 90 2.42 -25.17 -18.28
N THR A 91 1.89 -24.18 -19.01
CA THR A 91 2.70 -23.15 -19.67
C THR A 91 3.60 -22.41 -18.67
N ILE A 92 3.04 -21.96 -17.54
CA ILE A 92 3.77 -21.20 -16.51
C ILE A 92 4.97 -21.98 -15.98
N PHE A 93 4.76 -23.22 -15.54
CA PHE A 93 5.80 -24.01 -14.87
C PHE A 93 6.82 -24.60 -15.85
N HIS A 94 6.43 -24.94 -17.08
CA HIS A 94 7.38 -25.34 -18.10
C HIS A 94 8.27 -24.16 -18.53
N ASN A 95 7.70 -22.96 -18.67
CA ASN A 95 8.47 -21.75 -18.95
C ASN A 95 9.42 -21.39 -17.80
N LEU A 96 9.04 -21.66 -16.54
CA LEU A 96 9.95 -21.55 -15.40
C LEU A 96 11.13 -22.52 -15.52
N ASN A 97 10.88 -23.83 -15.71
CA ASN A 97 11.94 -24.83 -15.78
C ASN A 97 12.90 -24.60 -16.96
N LYS A 98 12.42 -24.07 -18.10
CA LYS A 98 13.28 -23.65 -19.22
C LYS A 98 14.30 -22.58 -18.84
N ARG A 99 13.98 -21.71 -17.87
CA ARG A 99 14.84 -20.62 -17.42
C ARG A 99 15.75 -21.01 -16.25
N LEU A 100 15.43 -22.08 -15.54
CA LEU A 100 16.20 -22.55 -14.39
C LEU A 100 17.37 -23.46 -14.83
N PRO A 101 18.53 -23.39 -14.15
CA PRO A 101 19.57 -24.42 -14.29
C PRO A 101 19.03 -25.80 -13.93
N ASN A 102 19.54 -26.86 -14.57
CA ASN A 102 19.08 -28.25 -14.35
C ASN A 102 19.09 -28.68 -12.88
N ALA A 103 20.04 -28.19 -12.08
CA ALA A 103 20.14 -28.48 -10.65
C ALA A 103 19.01 -27.86 -9.79
N GLN A 104 18.24 -26.93 -10.35
CA GLN A 104 17.15 -26.20 -9.70
C GLN A 104 15.79 -26.51 -10.33
N HIS A 105 15.71 -27.49 -11.23
CA HIS A 105 14.43 -27.88 -11.83
C HIS A 105 13.45 -28.34 -10.75
N ILE A 106 12.23 -27.87 -10.88
CA ILE A 106 11.13 -28.26 -10.00
C ILE A 106 10.30 -29.35 -10.65
N ASP A 107 9.60 -30.11 -9.82
CA ASP A 107 8.56 -31.04 -10.26
C ASP A 107 7.34 -30.24 -10.74
N THR A 108 7.20 -30.10 -12.06
CA THR A 108 6.15 -29.30 -12.68
C THR A 108 4.78 -29.89 -12.45
N ASP A 109 4.64 -31.21 -12.57
CA ASP A 109 3.33 -31.87 -12.50
C ASP A 109 2.75 -31.74 -11.10
N LYS A 110 3.58 -31.96 -10.08
CA LYS A 110 3.19 -31.73 -8.68
C LYS A 110 2.84 -30.27 -8.40
N SER A 111 3.60 -29.33 -8.95
CA SER A 111 3.36 -27.89 -8.74
C SER A 111 2.06 -27.43 -9.41
N ILE A 112 1.79 -27.93 -10.62
CA ILE A 112 0.55 -27.71 -11.38
C ILE A 112 -0.64 -28.25 -10.58
N SER A 113 -0.56 -29.51 -10.15
CA SER A 113 -1.65 -30.19 -9.45
C SER A 113 -2.00 -29.46 -8.13
N LEU A 114 -1.01 -29.21 -7.27
CA LEU A 114 -1.22 -28.50 -6.01
C LEU A 114 -1.78 -27.09 -6.21
N LEU A 115 -1.30 -26.36 -7.21
CA LEU A 115 -1.78 -25.01 -7.50
C LEU A 115 -3.19 -25.04 -8.09
N LEU A 116 -3.50 -25.97 -8.98
CA LEU A 116 -4.83 -26.15 -9.55
C LEU A 116 -5.85 -26.45 -8.45
N SER A 117 -5.52 -27.42 -7.59
CA SER A 117 -6.30 -27.81 -6.42
C SER A 117 -6.56 -26.62 -5.48
N PHE A 118 -5.54 -25.80 -5.23
CA PHE A 118 -5.69 -24.56 -4.47
C PHE A 118 -6.62 -23.53 -5.14
N LEU A 119 -6.43 -23.27 -6.45
CA LEU A 119 -7.23 -22.28 -7.18
C LEU A 119 -8.71 -22.68 -7.26
N VAL A 120 -8.98 -23.94 -7.60
CA VAL A 120 -10.35 -24.47 -7.64
C VAL A 120 -10.97 -24.43 -6.23
N GLY A 121 -10.26 -24.88 -5.21
CA GLY A 121 -10.73 -24.84 -3.82
C GLY A 121 -11.04 -23.44 -3.29
N ALA A 122 -10.27 -22.44 -3.72
CA ALA A 122 -10.44 -21.05 -3.28
C ALA A 122 -11.57 -20.32 -4.03
N TYR A 123 -11.71 -20.56 -5.34
CA TYR A 123 -12.55 -19.74 -6.23
C TYR A 123 -13.78 -20.46 -6.82
N ASP A 124 -13.79 -21.78 -6.95
CA ASP A 124 -14.94 -22.55 -7.46
C ASP A 124 -15.82 -23.12 -6.34
N ARG A 125 -16.32 -22.23 -5.46
CA ARG A 125 -17.12 -22.63 -4.28
C ARG A 125 -18.42 -23.33 -4.64
N LEU A 126 -18.96 -23.04 -5.83
CA LEU A 126 -20.21 -23.63 -6.33
C LEU A 126 -19.96 -24.94 -7.09
N GLN A 127 -18.72 -25.42 -7.18
CA GLN A 127 -18.33 -26.62 -7.93
C GLN A 127 -18.84 -26.60 -9.38
N SER A 128 -18.80 -25.42 -9.99
CA SER A 128 -19.25 -25.17 -11.36
C SER A 128 -18.27 -25.71 -12.41
N GLY A 129 -17.04 -26.04 -12.00
CA GLY A 129 -15.93 -26.44 -12.85
C GLY A 129 -15.35 -25.29 -13.66
N ARG A 130 -15.62 -24.03 -13.26
CA ARG A 130 -15.28 -22.82 -14.02
C ARG A 130 -14.85 -21.68 -13.10
N LEU A 131 -13.85 -20.92 -13.55
CA LEU A 131 -13.34 -19.73 -12.87
C LEU A 131 -13.33 -18.54 -13.84
N THR A 132 -13.59 -17.33 -13.35
CA THR A 132 -13.48 -16.12 -14.20
C THR A 132 -12.03 -15.82 -14.54
N VAL A 133 -11.75 -15.29 -15.73
CA VAL A 133 -10.41 -14.80 -16.09
C VAL A 133 -9.87 -13.83 -15.04
N PHE A 134 -10.73 -12.95 -14.51
CA PHE A 134 -10.41 -12.04 -13.42
C PHE A 134 -9.86 -12.76 -12.18
N SER A 135 -10.58 -13.77 -11.68
CA SER A 135 -10.19 -14.51 -10.48
C SER A 135 -8.83 -15.20 -10.64
N VAL A 136 -8.58 -15.79 -11.81
CA VAL A 136 -7.32 -16.47 -12.12
C VAL A 136 -6.17 -15.45 -12.22
N LYS A 137 -6.38 -14.31 -12.90
CA LYS A 137 -5.38 -13.22 -12.99
C LYS A 137 -5.01 -12.69 -11.60
N ILE A 138 -6.02 -12.36 -10.78
CA ILE A 138 -5.84 -11.88 -9.40
C ILE A 138 -5.06 -12.88 -8.56
N ALA A 139 -5.49 -14.14 -8.58
CA ALA A 139 -4.88 -15.18 -7.75
C ALA A 139 -3.40 -15.36 -8.10
N LEU A 140 -3.09 -15.57 -9.37
CA LEU A 140 -1.72 -15.82 -9.84
C LEU A 140 -0.81 -14.61 -9.65
N ALA A 141 -1.27 -13.40 -10.01
CA ALA A 141 -0.48 -12.19 -9.84
C ALA A 141 -0.23 -11.85 -8.35
N THR A 142 -1.17 -12.18 -7.47
CA THR A 142 -1.00 -12.03 -6.02
C THR A 142 0.13 -12.93 -5.51
N ILE A 143 0.11 -14.21 -5.87
CA ILE A 143 1.00 -15.22 -5.30
C ILE A 143 2.33 -15.41 -6.04
N CYS A 144 2.51 -14.87 -7.25
CA CYS A 144 3.78 -14.97 -7.98
C CYS A 144 4.93 -14.22 -7.30
N ALA A 145 6.15 -14.41 -7.78
CA ALA A 145 7.29 -13.56 -7.47
C ALA A 145 7.18 -12.21 -8.21
N GLY A 146 7.74 -11.15 -7.62
CA GLY A 146 7.81 -9.84 -8.25
C GLY A 146 7.66 -8.70 -7.26
N LYS A 147 7.93 -7.48 -7.72
CA LYS A 147 7.68 -6.27 -6.92
C LYS A 147 6.17 -6.06 -6.83
N LEU A 148 5.70 -5.59 -5.67
CA LEU A 148 4.28 -5.33 -5.44
C LEU A 148 3.72 -4.38 -6.50
N VAL A 149 4.45 -3.31 -6.84
CA VAL A 149 4.05 -2.34 -7.86
C VAL A 149 3.79 -3.02 -9.22
N ASP A 150 4.70 -3.90 -9.67
CA ASP A 150 4.59 -4.57 -10.97
C ASP A 150 3.38 -5.51 -11.01
N LYS A 151 3.11 -6.21 -9.91
CA LYS A 151 1.92 -7.06 -9.77
C LYS A 151 0.64 -6.25 -9.81
N LEU A 152 0.60 -5.13 -9.10
CA LEU A 152 -0.57 -4.25 -9.08
C LEU A 152 -0.83 -3.63 -10.46
N ARG A 153 0.22 -3.31 -11.23
CA ARG A 153 0.07 -2.87 -12.64
C ARG A 153 -0.56 -3.91 -13.55
N CYS A 154 -0.25 -5.17 -13.32
CA CYS A 154 -0.82 -6.26 -14.11
C CYS A 154 -2.31 -6.47 -13.84
N ILE A 155 -2.79 -6.12 -12.64
CA ILE A 155 -4.13 -6.47 -12.15
C ILE A 155 -5.15 -5.35 -12.41
N VAL A 156 -4.77 -4.08 -12.22
CA VAL A 156 -5.71 -2.93 -12.22
C VAL A 156 -5.18 -1.81 -13.11
N ASN A 157 -6.09 -1.07 -13.76
CA ASN A 157 -5.74 0.19 -14.40
C ASN A 157 -5.23 1.16 -13.31
N LEU A 158 -3.95 1.50 -13.40
CA LEU A 158 -3.05 1.53 -12.25
C LEU A 158 -3.32 2.59 -11.18
N ASN A 159 -3.76 3.76 -11.60
CA ASN A 159 -3.47 4.97 -10.83
C ASN A 159 -4.33 5.05 -9.56
N THR A 160 -5.63 4.77 -9.65
CA THR A 160 -6.54 4.88 -8.50
C THR A 160 -6.32 3.78 -7.46
N PHE A 161 -5.99 2.56 -7.87
CA PHE A 161 -5.80 1.43 -6.93
C PHE A 161 -4.43 1.45 -6.26
N LEU A 162 -3.39 1.87 -6.99
CA LEU A 162 -2.08 2.12 -6.39
C LEU A 162 -2.16 3.23 -5.36
N ASP A 163 -2.87 4.32 -5.64
CA ASP A 163 -3.04 5.39 -4.66
C ASP A 163 -3.77 4.90 -3.41
N VAL A 164 -4.74 3.98 -3.51
CA VAL A 164 -5.44 3.41 -2.34
C VAL A 164 -4.58 2.41 -1.55
N ILE A 165 -3.78 1.58 -2.20
CA ILE A 165 -2.89 0.62 -1.52
C ILE A 165 -1.63 1.29 -0.98
N MET A 166 -1.10 2.28 -1.69
CA MET A 166 0.14 3.00 -1.33
C MET A 166 -0.13 4.27 -0.50
N ASN A 167 -1.37 4.77 -0.41
CA ASN A 167 -1.71 5.81 0.57
C ASN A 167 -1.60 5.29 1.99
N ASP A 168 -1.50 6.25 2.90
CA ASP A 168 -1.20 6.10 4.33
C ASP A 168 -2.16 5.21 5.14
N SER A 169 -3.26 4.78 4.53
CA SER A 169 -4.21 3.83 5.10
C SER A 169 -4.63 2.80 4.06
N CYS A 170 -3.71 1.88 3.74
CA CYS A 170 -4.06 0.66 3.01
C CYS A 170 -5.26 0.00 3.72
N PRO A 171 -6.35 -0.31 3.00
CA PRO A 171 -7.55 -0.88 3.61
C PRO A 171 -7.21 -2.08 4.49
N PRO A 172 -7.80 -2.22 5.69
CA PRO A 172 -7.47 -3.33 6.60
C PRO A 172 -7.56 -4.71 5.93
N CYS A 173 -8.50 -4.86 4.99
CA CYS A 173 -8.69 -6.07 4.20
C CYS A 173 -7.55 -6.39 3.21
N LEU A 174 -6.66 -5.45 2.91
CA LEU A 174 -5.54 -5.61 1.98
C LEU A 174 -4.16 -5.57 2.66
N MET A 175 -4.09 -5.30 3.98
CA MET A 175 -2.82 -5.18 4.72
C MET A 175 -1.94 -6.44 4.67
N TRP A 176 -2.52 -7.61 4.39
CA TRP A 176 -1.78 -8.87 4.25
C TRP A 176 -0.92 -8.90 2.98
N LEU A 177 -1.30 -8.15 1.94
CA LEU A 177 -0.60 -8.14 0.65
C LEU A 177 0.78 -7.47 0.76
N PRO A 178 0.93 -6.21 1.22
CA PRO A 178 2.25 -5.63 1.43
C PRO A 178 3.05 -6.40 2.51
N LEU A 179 2.38 -6.99 3.50
CA LEU A 179 3.03 -7.81 4.52
C LEU A 179 3.63 -9.09 3.94
N LEU A 180 2.92 -9.80 3.06
CA LEU A 180 3.41 -10.99 2.35
C LEU A 180 4.73 -10.70 1.64
N HIS A 181 4.80 -9.56 0.94
CA HIS A 181 6.02 -9.11 0.26
C HIS A 181 7.15 -8.81 1.24
N ARG A 182 6.87 -8.10 2.34
CA ARG A 182 7.87 -7.82 3.37
C ARG A 182 8.38 -9.11 4.02
N MET A 183 7.50 -10.06 4.33
CA MET A 183 7.87 -11.38 4.87
C MET A 183 8.83 -12.13 3.94
N ALA A 184 8.54 -12.14 2.63
CA ALA A 184 9.44 -12.74 1.64
C ALA A 184 10.81 -12.04 1.62
N SER A 185 10.85 -10.71 1.77
CA SER A 185 12.11 -9.94 1.74
C SER A 185 13.00 -10.15 2.97
N VAL A 186 12.42 -10.44 4.13
CA VAL A 186 13.17 -10.61 5.39
C VAL A 186 13.47 -12.07 5.72
N GLU A 187 12.97 -13.02 4.93
CA GLU A 187 13.00 -14.45 5.25
C GLU A 187 14.39 -14.98 5.59
N HIS A 188 15.42 -14.47 4.91
CA HIS A 188 16.82 -14.85 5.11
C HIS A 188 17.66 -13.79 5.85
N VAL A 189 17.01 -12.75 6.40
CA VAL A 189 17.70 -11.71 7.15
C VAL A 189 18.07 -12.25 8.52
N TYR A 190 19.38 -12.33 8.79
CA TYR A 190 19.93 -12.85 10.03
C TYR A 190 20.11 -11.77 11.10
N HIS A 191 19.67 -12.08 12.32
CA HIS A 191 19.83 -11.23 13.50
C HIS A 191 20.64 -11.95 14.59
N PRO A 192 21.89 -11.53 14.86
CA PRO A 192 22.72 -12.08 15.94
C PRO A 192 22.36 -11.45 17.29
N VAL A 193 21.10 -11.57 17.69
CA VAL A 193 20.59 -11.07 18.98
C VAL A 193 19.75 -12.16 19.64
N THR A 194 19.86 -12.26 20.95
CA THR A 194 19.06 -13.21 21.73
C THR A 194 17.61 -12.75 21.80
N CYS A 195 16.67 -13.67 21.58
CA CYS A 195 15.25 -13.43 21.82
C CYS A 195 14.93 -13.61 23.30
N ASP A 196 14.40 -12.57 23.96
CA ASP A 196 14.14 -12.60 25.41
C ASP A 196 13.02 -13.59 25.82
N ALA A 197 12.12 -13.95 24.90
CA ALA A 197 11.03 -14.89 25.20
C ALA A 197 11.42 -16.36 25.02
N CYS A 198 12.10 -16.72 23.92
CA CYS A 198 12.44 -18.11 23.63
C CYS A 198 13.93 -18.45 23.82
N GLN A 199 14.74 -17.47 24.23
CA GLN A 199 16.19 -17.63 24.50
C GLN A 199 17.02 -18.14 23.31
N ALA A 200 16.48 -18.07 22.09
CA ALA A 200 17.23 -18.35 20.89
C ALA A 200 18.35 -17.31 20.74
N SER A 201 19.60 -17.76 20.63
CA SER A 201 20.80 -16.91 20.54
C SER A 201 20.87 -16.09 19.25
N SER A 202 20.15 -16.51 18.21
CA SER A 202 19.94 -15.78 16.97
C SER A 202 18.67 -16.25 16.28
N PHE A 203 18.20 -15.48 15.31
CA PHE A 203 17.04 -15.84 14.51
C PHE A 203 17.06 -15.14 13.13
N MET A 204 16.22 -15.64 12.22
CA MET A 204 15.97 -15.03 10.92
C MET A 204 14.56 -14.42 10.86
N GLY A 205 14.35 -13.50 9.92
CA GLY A 205 13.05 -12.85 9.72
C GLY A 205 12.95 -11.49 10.40
N PHE A 206 11.75 -11.11 10.84
CA PHE A 206 11.57 -9.83 11.53
C PHE A 206 12.12 -9.87 12.97
N ARG A 207 12.68 -8.74 13.38
CA ARG A 207 13.08 -8.46 14.77
C ARG A 207 12.18 -7.40 15.37
N TYR A 208 11.69 -7.63 16.58
CA TYR A 208 10.85 -6.68 17.32
C TYR A 208 11.57 -6.22 18.58
N LYS A 209 11.73 -4.91 18.76
CA LYS A 209 12.32 -4.32 19.98
C LYS A 209 11.26 -3.55 20.75
N CYS A 210 11.14 -3.80 22.04
CA CYS A 210 10.26 -3.02 22.90
C CYS A 210 10.75 -1.57 22.99
N GLN A 211 9.83 -0.61 22.91
CA GLN A 211 10.14 0.80 23.08
C GLN A 211 10.17 1.24 24.56
N ARG A 212 9.58 0.44 25.46
CA ARG A 212 9.51 0.73 26.90
C ARG A 212 10.54 -0.05 27.73
N CYS A 213 10.75 -1.32 27.42
CA CYS A 213 11.66 -2.19 28.16
C CYS A 213 13.09 -2.05 27.63
N THR A 214 14.06 -1.93 28.54
CA THR A 214 15.47 -1.82 28.19
C THR A 214 15.96 -3.09 27.50
N ASN A 215 16.44 -2.94 26.26
CA ASN A 215 17.05 -4.00 25.44
C ASN A 215 16.19 -5.26 25.21
N TYR A 216 14.88 -5.19 25.46
CA TYR A 216 13.96 -6.32 25.26
C TYR A 216 13.62 -6.51 23.78
N GLN A 217 13.83 -7.72 23.29
CA GLN A 217 13.77 -8.08 21.88
C GLN A 217 13.12 -9.45 21.68
N LEU A 218 12.26 -9.51 20.68
CA LEU A 218 11.55 -10.72 20.30
C LEU A 218 11.86 -11.08 18.85
N CYS A 219 12.00 -12.37 18.60
CA CYS A 219 11.92 -12.92 17.25
C CYS A 219 10.48 -12.85 16.73
N GLN A 220 10.30 -12.95 15.42
CA GLN A 220 8.98 -12.89 14.80
C GLN A 220 7.97 -13.87 15.41
N GLN A 221 8.38 -15.12 15.70
CA GLN A 221 7.48 -16.14 16.20
C GLN A 221 6.97 -15.82 17.60
N CYS A 222 7.83 -15.26 18.46
CA CYS A 222 7.44 -14.86 19.81
C CYS A 222 6.51 -13.66 19.79
N PHE A 223 6.83 -12.64 18.98
CA PHE A 223 5.98 -11.46 18.85
C PHE A 223 4.59 -11.83 18.30
N TRP A 224 4.52 -12.60 17.21
CA TRP A 224 3.26 -13.00 16.58
C TRP A 224 2.36 -13.85 17.46
N ARG A 225 2.94 -14.70 18.30
CA ARG A 225 2.21 -15.56 19.26
C ARG A 225 2.00 -14.90 20.63
N GLY A 226 2.51 -13.69 20.84
CA GLY A 226 2.40 -12.98 22.11
C GLY A 226 3.15 -13.64 23.27
N ARG A 227 4.22 -14.37 22.99
CA ARG A 227 5.09 -14.92 24.04
C ARG A 227 5.87 -13.79 24.69
N THR A 228 5.75 -13.69 26.01
CA THR A 228 6.44 -12.71 26.83
C THR A 228 7.35 -13.41 27.85
N SER A 229 8.24 -12.63 28.45
CA SER A 229 9.11 -13.05 29.52
C SER A 229 9.41 -11.84 30.42
N SER A 230 9.83 -12.10 31.66
CA SER A 230 10.14 -11.05 32.65
C SER A 230 8.95 -10.10 32.91
N THR A 231 9.20 -8.80 33.02
CA THR A 231 8.20 -7.74 33.26
C THR A 231 7.59 -7.18 31.97
N HIS A 232 7.80 -7.82 30.82
CA HIS A 232 7.30 -7.33 29.55
C HIS A 232 5.80 -7.67 29.36
N SER A 233 5.00 -6.65 29.06
CA SER A 233 3.58 -6.79 28.67
C SER A 233 3.41 -6.68 27.15
N ASN A 234 2.47 -7.46 26.60
CA ASN A 234 2.06 -7.40 25.19
C ASN A 234 1.39 -6.07 24.80
N GLU A 235 1.07 -5.21 25.77
CA GLU A 235 0.57 -3.84 25.55
C GLU A 235 1.70 -2.84 25.24
N HIS A 236 2.95 -3.23 25.51
CA HIS A 236 4.09 -2.38 25.20
C HIS A 236 4.28 -2.26 23.69
N GLU A 237 4.55 -1.04 23.27
CA GLU A 237 4.79 -0.77 21.86
C GLU A 237 6.10 -1.39 21.40
N MET A 238 6.04 -2.12 20.29
CA MET A 238 7.18 -2.81 19.69
C MET A 238 7.55 -2.16 18.36
N LYS A 239 8.84 -1.86 18.18
CA LYS A 239 9.41 -1.39 16.92
C LYS A 239 9.93 -2.56 16.09
N GLU A 240 9.50 -2.66 14.84
CA GLU A 240 9.96 -3.69 13.91
C GLU A 240 11.25 -3.29 13.19
N TYR A 241 12.12 -4.28 12.95
CA TYR A 241 13.34 -4.17 12.18
C TYR A 241 13.37 -5.27 11.10
N SER A 242 13.54 -4.85 9.85
CA SER A 242 13.68 -5.71 8.66
C SER A 242 15.13 -5.90 8.21
N SER A 243 16.09 -5.35 8.95
CA SER A 243 17.53 -5.47 8.67
C SER A 243 18.35 -5.44 9.95
N TYR A 244 19.51 -6.10 9.94
CA TYR A 244 20.50 -5.95 10.99
C TYR A 244 21.59 -4.98 10.55
N LYS A 245 21.82 -3.93 11.35
CA LYS A 245 22.99 -3.06 11.22
C LYS A 245 23.82 -3.25 12.49
N SER A 246 25.09 -3.63 12.36
CA SER A 246 25.95 -3.77 13.52
C SER A 246 26.10 -2.42 14.25
N PRO A 247 26.22 -2.42 15.59
CA PRO A 247 26.41 -1.19 16.36
C PRO A 247 27.57 -0.33 15.84
N THR A 248 28.68 -0.97 15.43
CA THR A 248 29.85 -0.31 14.84
C THR A 248 29.54 0.37 13.50
N LYS A 249 28.69 -0.24 12.67
CA LYS A 249 28.26 0.36 11.39
C LYS A 249 27.23 1.47 11.57
N GLN A 250 26.39 1.42 12.62
CA GLN A 250 25.48 2.52 12.96
C GLN A 250 26.23 3.74 13.48
N LEU A 251 27.25 3.54 14.32
CA LEU A 251 28.12 4.61 14.79
C LEU A 251 28.90 5.22 13.62
N ALA A 252 29.52 4.40 12.78
CA ALA A 252 30.22 4.90 11.58
C ALA A 252 29.28 5.63 10.61
N HIS A 253 28.05 5.14 10.40
CA HIS A 253 27.06 5.81 9.54
C HIS A 253 26.57 7.14 10.14
N SER A 254 26.42 7.21 11.47
CA SER A 254 26.03 8.44 12.17
C SER A 254 27.16 9.46 12.15
N ILE A 255 28.39 9.03 12.43
CA ILE A 255 29.60 9.87 12.33
C ILE A 255 29.80 10.36 10.89
N HIS A 256 29.67 9.48 9.89
CA HIS A 256 29.80 9.85 8.48
C HIS A 256 28.72 10.82 8.02
N LYS A 257 27.50 10.75 8.57
CA LYS A 257 26.43 11.71 8.30
C LYS A 257 26.70 13.07 8.98
N SER A 258 27.27 13.06 10.17
CA SER A 258 27.70 14.27 10.89
C SER A 258 28.94 14.93 10.28
N LEU A 259 29.87 14.16 9.70
CA LEU A 259 31.10 14.65 9.07
C LEU A 259 30.96 15.01 7.58
N ARG A 260 29.77 14.83 6.98
CA ARG A 260 29.47 15.25 5.60
C ARG A 260 29.27 16.76 5.42
N CYS A 261 29.59 17.57 6.42
CA CYS A 261 29.59 19.05 6.34
C CYS A 261 30.88 19.62 5.70
N VAL A 262 31.61 18.83 4.91
CA VAL A 262 32.75 19.29 4.12
C VAL A 262 32.39 19.12 2.64
N PRO A 263 32.11 20.20 1.89
CA PRO A 263 31.86 20.09 0.46
C PRO A 263 33.11 19.57 -0.26
N PRO A 264 32.95 18.76 -1.32
CA PRO A 264 34.08 18.33 -2.13
C PRO A 264 34.72 19.55 -2.80
N SER A 265 36.03 19.68 -2.69
CA SER A 265 36.79 20.74 -3.32
C SER A 265 36.74 20.62 -4.84
N SER A 266 35.88 21.40 -5.51
CA SER A 266 35.99 21.69 -6.94
C SER A 266 36.22 23.19 -7.16
N ARG A 267 37.43 23.49 -7.63
CA ARG A 267 37.92 24.65 -8.39
C ARG A 267 37.03 25.91 -8.46
N SER A 268 37.56 26.99 -7.87
CA SER A 268 37.47 28.41 -8.25
C SER A 268 36.42 28.81 -9.28
N THR A 269 35.34 29.42 -8.81
CA THR A 269 34.76 30.62 -9.44
C THR A 269 34.20 31.48 -8.31
N HIS A 270 34.81 32.65 -8.08
CA HIS A 270 34.52 33.51 -6.94
C HIS A 270 33.08 34.06 -7.00
N PRO A 271 32.29 33.99 -5.90
CA PRO A 271 31.12 34.84 -5.77
C PRO A 271 31.56 36.27 -5.46
N ILE A 272 31.19 37.21 -6.32
CA ILE A 272 31.42 38.65 -6.12
C ILE A 272 30.46 39.12 -5.03
N PHE A 273 31.01 39.52 -3.89
CA PHE A 273 30.28 40.21 -2.83
C PHE A 273 30.09 41.69 -3.20
N PRO A 274 28.89 42.28 -3.04
CA PRO A 274 28.72 43.72 -3.14
C PRO A 274 29.47 44.43 -2.02
N GLU A 275 30.17 45.50 -2.37
CA GLU A 275 31.23 46.16 -1.61
C GLU A 275 30.76 46.99 -0.40
N ARG A 276 29.48 46.94 -0.02
CA ARG A 276 28.97 47.67 1.16
C ARG A 276 27.89 46.88 1.92
N PRO A 277 28.02 46.73 3.25
CA PRO A 277 26.99 46.11 4.08
C PRO A 277 25.72 46.99 4.11
N GLN A 278 24.55 46.36 3.91
CA GLN A 278 23.26 47.00 4.15
C GLN A 278 23.06 47.21 5.67
N ARG A 279 22.46 48.35 6.03
CA ARG A 279 22.30 48.78 7.42
C ARG A 279 21.46 47.78 8.24
N PRO A 280 21.84 47.48 9.50
CA PRO A 280 21.03 46.67 10.41
C PRO A 280 19.67 47.34 10.67
N LEU A 281 18.62 46.53 10.68
CA LEU A 281 17.28 46.93 11.11
C LEU A 281 17.29 47.25 12.62
N ASP A 282 16.75 48.41 12.97
CA ASP A 282 16.64 48.93 14.35
C ASP A 282 15.49 48.21 15.09
N LEU A 283 15.81 47.55 16.20
CA LEU A 283 14.88 46.76 17.02
C LEU A 283 14.57 47.47 18.34
N THR A 284 14.23 48.75 18.30
CA THR A 284 14.06 49.57 19.51
C THR A 284 12.77 49.37 20.28
N ASN A 285 11.84 48.45 19.96
CA ASN A 285 10.53 48.42 20.64
C ASN A 285 9.82 47.06 20.80
N VAL A 286 10.49 45.95 21.12
CA VAL A 286 9.75 44.77 21.64
C VAL A 286 10.55 43.97 22.68
N VAL A 287 10.71 44.52 23.89
CA VAL A 287 10.88 43.73 25.12
C VAL A 287 10.17 44.45 26.28
N PRO A 288 9.21 43.79 26.97
CA PRO A 288 8.96 44.08 28.38
C PRO A 288 9.49 42.96 29.30
N LEU A 289 10.53 43.36 30.04
CA LEU A 289 10.95 43.02 31.42
C LEU A 289 10.39 41.77 32.14
N THR A 290 11.33 40.94 32.60
CA THR A 290 11.16 39.96 33.69
C THR A 290 11.00 40.65 35.06
N PRO A 291 10.26 40.03 36.00
CA PRO A 291 10.52 40.19 37.43
C PRO A 291 11.12 38.92 38.04
N SER A 292 12.11 39.15 38.87
CA SER A 292 12.94 38.20 39.59
C SER A 292 12.29 37.63 40.86
N SER A 293 12.55 36.34 41.09
CA SER A 293 12.85 35.66 42.36
C SER A 293 12.16 36.11 43.66
N ALA A 294 11.17 35.33 44.13
CA ALA A 294 10.88 35.20 45.56
C ALA A 294 10.30 33.82 45.95
N ARG A 295 11.14 33.05 46.66
CA ARG A 295 10.84 32.30 47.90
C ARG A 295 9.82 31.13 47.90
N ARG A 296 10.40 29.93 48.08
CA ARG A 296 9.95 28.73 48.82
C ARG A 296 8.61 28.85 49.58
N GLN A 297 7.69 27.91 49.34
CA GLN A 297 6.95 27.19 50.40
C GLN A 297 6.28 25.90 49.88
N LEU A 298 6.14 24.96 50.80
CA LEU A 298 5.61 23.59 50.66
C LEU A 298 4.15 23.56 50.18
N ILE A 299 3.78 22.48 49.48
CA ILE A 299 2.42 21.92 49.54
C ILE A 299 2.52 20.40 49.75
N GLU A 300 2.13 19.97 50.94
CA GLU A 300 1.64 18.63 51.25
C GLU A 300 0.22 18.44 50.68
N SER A 301 -0.02 17.22 50.19
CA SER A 301 -1.29 16.48 50.06
C SER A 301 -2.65 17.18 50.24
N SER A 302 -3.55 16.96 49.28
CA SER A 302 -4.82 16.26 49.56
C SER A 302 -5.49 15.74 48.29
N ASN A 303 -5.62 14.42 48.23
CA ASN A 303 -6.67 13.60 47.60
C ASN A 303 -7.89 14.35 47.04
N ASP A 304 -8.26 13.98 45.81
CA ASP A 304 -9.57 13.39 45.58
C ASP A 304 -9.49 12.28 44.52
N TRP A 305 -9.41 11.06 45.03
CA TRP A 305 -9.85 9.86 44.33
C TRP A 305 -11.37 9.78 44.49
N SER A 306 -12.08 9.62 43.39
CA SER A 306 -13.31 8.83 43.37
C SER A 306 -13.41 8.10 42.05
N SER A 307 -12.92 6.86 42.11
CA SER A 307 -13.28 5.80 41.17
C SER A 307 -14.76 5.47 41.32
N GLN A 308 -15.45 5.37 40.18
CA GLN A 308 -16.56 4.46 39.89
C GLN A 308 -16.82 4.69 38.39
N LEU A 309 -16.61 3.74 37.48
CA LEU A 309 -17.32 2.47 37.43
C LEU A 309 -16.46 1.39 36.72
N LEU A 310 -16.27 0.25 37.39
CA LEU A 310 -16.14 -1.07 36.75
C LEU A 310 -17.51 -1.41 36.11
N PRO A 311 -17.57 -2.18 35.00
CA PRO A 311 -17.69 -3.63 35.17
C PRO A 311 -17.08 -4.50 34.06
N GLY A 312 -16.46 -5.61 34.48
CA GLY A 312 -16.60 -6.86 33.76
C GLY A 312 -18.04 -7.33 33.86
N GLN A 313 -18.80 -7.19 32.77
CA GLN A 313 -20.01 -7.95 32.48
C GLN A 313 -20.03 -8.17 30.97
N PHE A 314 -19.91 -9.43 30.55
CA PHE A 314 -20.26 -9.82 29.18
C PHE A 314 -21.78 -9.70 29.01
N PRO A 315 -22.23 -9.16 27.88
CA PRO A 315 -23.30 -9.80 27.15
C PRO A 315 -22.74 -10.33 25.83
N VAL A 316 -23.10 -11.59 25.58
CA VAL A 316 -23.01 -12.28 24.30
C VAL A 316 -23.71 -11.43 23.23
N ASN A 317 -22.96 -10.88 22.26
CA ASN A 317 -23.37 -10.72 20.85
C ASN A 317 -22.33 -9.95 19.99
N GLY A 318 -21.77 -10.64 18.98
CA GLY A 318 -21.58 -10.15 17.60
C GLY A 318 -20.55 -9.06 17.21
N LEU A 319 -20.07 -8.18 18.11
CA LEU A 319 -19.35 -6.94 17.68
C LEU A 319 -17.83 -6.90 17.92
N LEU A 320 -17.21 -8.00 18.36
CA LEU A 320 -15.77 -8.09 18.71
C LEU A 320 -14.78 -7.78 17.57
N MET A 321 -15.21 -7.77 16.31
CA MET A 321 -14.32 -7.48 15.18
C MET A 321 -13.99 -5.99 15.05
N ASP A 322 -14.89 -5.07 15.42
CA ASP A 322 -14.72 -3.63 15.12
C ASP A 322 -13.67 -2.94 15.99
N ASP A 323 -13.48 -3.41 17.24
CA ASP A 323 -12.47 -2.89 18.16
C ASP A 323 -11.05 -3.38 17.82
N GLU A 324 -10.91 -4.60 17.30
CA GLU A 324 -9.62 -5.11 16.81
C GLU A 324 -9.14 -4.33 15.57
N HIS A 325 -10.05 -3.97 14.67
CA HIS A 325 -9.70 -3.18 13.48
C HIS A 325 -9.23 -1.76 13.85
N LYS A 326 -9.84 -1.15 14.87
CA LYS A 326 -9.38 0.14 15.42
C LYS A 326 -8.02 0.02 16.09
N LEU A 327 -7.77 -1.08 16.81
CA LEU A 327 -6.48 -1.35 17.45
C LEU A 327 -5.37 -1.60 16.41
N ILE A 328 -5.65 -2.35 15.34
CA ILE A 328 -4.73 -2.61 14.23
C ILE A 328 -4.41 -1.31 13.48
N ALA A 329 -5.41 -0.45 13.23
CA ALA A 329 -5.23 0.85 12.59
C ALA A 329 -4.38 1.81 13.44
N ARG A 330 -4.57 1.82 14.77
CA ARG A 330 -3.72 2.58 15.69
C ARG A 330 -2.29 2.05 15.71
N TYR A 331 -2.12 0.73 15.67
CA TYR A 331 -0.80 0.10 15.68
C TYR A 331 -0.06 0.29 14.35
N SER A 332 -0.75 0.23 13.20
CA SER A 332 -0.17 0.45 11.87
C SER A 332 0.24 1.91 11.64
N ALA A 333 -0.61 2.87 12.04
CA ALA A 333 -0.30 4.30 11.98
C ALA A 333 0.91 4.66 12.85
N LYS A 334 1.02 4.03 14.03
CA LYS A 334 2.13 4.26 14.97
C LYS A 334 3.44 3.59 14.52
N LEU A 335 3.37 2.39 13.94
CA LEU A 335 4.51 1.71 13.32
C LEU A 335 5.09 2.46 12.09
N ALA A 336 4.26 3.26 11.40
CA ALA A 336 4.68 4.11 10.30
C ALA A 336 5.36 5.43 10.75
N GLY A 337 5.48 5.69 12.05
CA GLY A 337 6.19 6.86 12.59
C GLY A 337 5.40 8.18 12.53
N ARG A 338 4.06 8.13 12.45
CA ARG A 338 3.21 9.32 12.43
C ARG A 338 2.53 9.54 13.79
N THR A 339 2.82 10.68 14.41
CA THR A 339 2.12 11.18 15.61
C THR A 339 1.02 12.16 15.18
N GLN A 340 -0.21 11.65 14.99
CA GLN A 340 -1.51 12.31 15.25
C GLN A 340 -2.63 11.61 14.47
N TYR A 341 -3.74 11.36 15.15
CA TYR A 341 -5.01 10.90 14.59
C TYR A 341 -6.03 12.04 14.79
N PRO A 342 -6.62 12.65 13.75
CA PRO A 342 -7.68 13.64 13.92
C PRO A 342 -8.94 12.93 14.42
N LEU A 343 -9.29 13.17 15.68
CA LEU A 343 -10.40 12.54 16.37
C LEU A 343 -11.70 13.35 16.13
N ASN A 344 -12.15 13.54 14.88
CA ASN A 344 -13.42 14.25 14.64
C ASN A 344 -14.09 14.00 13.27
N LEU A 345 -14.33 12.73 12.91
CA LEU A 345 -15.24 12.40 11.78
C LEU A 345 -16.37 11.41 12.11
N ALA A 346 -16.48 10.93 13.35
CA ALA A 346 -17.44 9.88 13.71
C ALA A 346 -18.83 10.38 14.16
N LEU A 347 -19.20 11.66 13.95
CA LEU A 347 -20.50 12.20 14.40
C LEU A 347 -21.32 12.96 13.33
N LYS A 348 -21.06 12.79 12.04
CA LYS A 348 -21.97 13.28 10.98
C LYS A 348 -22.15 12.27 9.86
N GLU A 349 -22.93 11.22 10.15
CA GLU A 349 -23.21 10.14 9.19
C GLU A 349 -24.65 10.16 8.64
N LYS A 350 -25.33 11.32 8.62
CA LYS A 350 -26.74 11.37 8.16
C LYS A 350 -27.10 12.22 6.95
N ASP A 351 -26.20 12.99 6.33
CA ASP A 351 -26.55 13.86 5.19
C ASP A 351 -25.68 13.71 3.93
N ARG A 352 -25.05 12.53 3.70
CA ARG A 352 -24.04 12.37 2.63
C ARG A 352 -24.48 11.56 1.40
N TYR A 353 -25.78 11.51 1.11
CA TYR A 353 -26.30 10.82 -0.07
C TYR A 353 -26.46 11.68 -1.33
N GLY A 354 -26.25 13.02 -1.26
CA GLY A 354 -26.42 13.92 -2.43
C GLY A 354 -25.12 14.35 -3.14
N VAL A 355 -23.97 14.34 -2.46
CA VAL A 355 -22.73 14.99 -2.96
C VAL A 355 -21.85 14.05 -3.82
N TYR A 356 -22.09 12.74 -3.75
CA TYR A 356 -21.32 11.76 -4.52
C TYR A 356 -21.72 11.69 -6.00
N ASP A 357 -22.95 12.08 -6.34
CA ASP A 357 -23.44 12.05 -7.72
C ASP A 357 -22.88 13.22 -8.54
N GLU A 358 -22.87 14.44 -8.00
CA GLU A 358 -22.35 15.64 -8.69
C GLU A 358 -20.85 15.54 -8.97
N VAL A 359 -20.04 15.05 -8.02
CA VAL A 359 -18.57 14.92 -8.20
C VAL A 359 -18.21 13.81 -9.19
N ASN A 360 -19.03 12.77 -9.29
CA ASN A 360 -18.86 11.73 -10.32
C ASN A 360 -19.29 12.24 -11.70
N ASP A 361 -20.35 13.03 -11.78
CA ASP A 361 -20.82 13.64 -13.04
C ASP A 361 -19.83 14.67 -13.58
N GLU A 362 -19.25 15.51 -12.72
CA GLU A 362 -18.19 16.47 -13.10
C GLU A 362 -16.94 15.74 -13.60
N ARG A 363 -16.50 14.66 -12.94
CA ARG A 363 -15.35 13.87 -13.39
C ARG A 363 -15.61 13.10 -14.68
N ALA A 364 -16.82 12.57 -14.86
CA ALA A 364 -17.23 11.93 -16.11
C ALA A 364 -17.33 12.94 -17.25
N MET A 365 -17.72 14.18 -16.96
CA MET A 365 -17.77 15.26 -17.93
C MET A 365 -16.37 15.71 -18.37
N ILE A 366 -15.42 15.81 -17.43
CA ILE A 366 -14.01 16.15 -17.74
C ILE A 366 -13.38 15.08 -18.64
N ALA A 367 -13.60 13.78 -18.36
CA ALA A 367 -13.05 12.70 -19.18
C ALA A 367 -13.58 12.73 -20.63
N ARG A 368 -14.88 13.02 -20.82
CA ARG A 368 -15.47 13.19 -22.16
C ARG A 368 -14.88 14.40 -22.90
N LEU A 369 -14.66 15.51 -22.20
CA LEU A 369 -14.05 16.72 -22.77
C LEU A 369 -12.57 16.53 -23.12
N GLU A 370 -11.84 15.68 -22.40
CA GLU A 370 -10.45 15.32 -22.73
C GLU A 370 -10.38 14.40 -23.95
N GLU A 371 -11.29 13.43 -24.07
CA GLU A 371 -11.40 12.54 -25.23
C GLU A 371 -11.78 13.32 -26.51
N GLU A 372 -12.77 14.22 -26.43
CA GLU A 372 -13.13 15.12 -27.54
C GLU A 372 -11.97 16.07 -27.92
N ASN A 373 -11.18 16.53 -26.95
CA ASN A 373 -10.01 17.36 -27.23
C ASN A 373 -8.91 16.57 -27.97
N GLU A 374 -8.66 15.32 -27.60
CA GLU A 374 -7.68 14.48 -28.32
C GLU A 374 -8.16 14.13 -29.73
N GLU A 375 -9.46 13.94 -29.93
CA GLU A 375 -10.04 13.73 -31.25
C GLU A 375 -9.91 14.99 -32.13
N MET A 376 -10.22 16.16 -31.58
CA MET A 376 -10.10 17.45 -32.26
C MET A 376 -8.64 17.79 -32.62
N LEU A 377 -7.68 17.46 -31.74
CA LEU A 377 -6.25 17.61 -32.03
C LEU A 377 -5.80 16.70 -33.18
N ARG A 378 -6.30 15.46 -33.24
CA ARG A 378 -6.01 14.53 -34.34
C ARG A 378 -6.62 15.00 -35.65
N GLU A 379 -7.84 15.54 -35.62
CA GLU A 379 -8.50 16.09 -36.79
C GLU A 379 -7.79 17.35 -37.32
N MET A 380 -7.28 18.21 -36.43
CA MET A 380 -6.45 19.36 -36.82
C MET A 380 -5.14 18.94 -37.49
N GLU A 381 -4.46 17.90 -36.98
CA GLU A 381 -3.25 17.36 -37.60
C GLU A 381 -3.56 16.79 -38.99
N HIS A 382 -4.70 16.09 -39.14
CA HIS A 382 -5.16 15.54 -40.41
C HIS A 382 -5.52 16.64 -41.44
N LEU A 383 -6.26 17.68 -41.02
CA LEU A 383 -6.60 18.82 -41.89
C LEU A 383 -5.37 19.62 -42.30
N LYS A 384 -4.37 19.74 -41.43
CA LYS A 384 -3.07 20.35 -41.74
C LYS A 384 -2.27 19.53 -42.75
N GLN A 385 -2.41 18.19 -42.70
CA GLN A 385 -1.85 17.29 -43.71
C GLN A 385 -2.56 17.42 -45.06
N GLN A 386 -3.87 17.71 -45.05
CA GLN A 386 -4.71 17.85 -46.25
C GLN A 386 -4.58 19.24 -46.90
N GLU A 387 -4.28 20.30 -46.13
CA GLU A 387 -3.87 21.63 -46.62
C GLU A 387 -2.59 21.57 -47.48
N LEU A 388 -1.76 20.53 -47.35
CA LEU A 388 -0.54 20.37 -48.15
C LEU A 388 -0.81 19.80 -49.56
N ASP A 389 -2.01 19.29 -49.84
CA ASP A 389 -2.33 18.52 -51.06
C ASP A 389 -3.57 19.04 -51.84
N GLY A 390 -4.17 20.16 -51.41
CA GLY A 390 -5.43 20.72 -51.95
C GLY A 390 -5.27 21.85 -52.97
N THR A 391 -6.22 21.96 -53.91
CA THR A 391 -6.30 23.05 -54.92
C THR A 391 -6.84 24.37 -54.33
N ASP A 392 -6.44 25.49 -54.94
CA ASP A 392 -6.48 26.87 -54.40
C ASP A 392 -7.85 27.35 -53.85
N ASP A 393 -8.98 26.92 -54.44
CA ASP A 393 -10.32 27.31 -53.97
C ASP A 393 -10.75 26.61 -52.66
N GLN A 394 -10.37 25.35 -52.45
CA GLN A 394 -10.64 24.63 -51.19
C GLN A 394 -9.73 25.12 -50.06
N LEU A 395 -8.56 25.65 -50.41
CA LEU A 395 -7.57 26.19 -49.49
C LEU A 395 -8.05 27.49 -48.81
N SER A 396 -8.85 28.31 -49.52
CA SER A 396 -9.39 29.56 -48.97
C SER A 396 -10.46 29.29 -47.90
N GLU A 397 -11.37 28.36 -48.16
CA GLU A 397 -12.42 27.96 -47.21
C GLU A 397 -11.83 27.23 -45.98
N LEU A 398 -10.80 26.40 -46.19
CA LEU A 398 -10.05 25.75 -45.10
C LEU A 398 -9.28 26.77 -44.24
N ARG A 399 -8.67 27.80 -44.84
CA ARG A 399 -7.99 28.88 -44.10
C ARG A 399 -8.95 29.70 -43.25
N GLU A 400 -10.14 30.01 -43.76
CA GLU A 400 -11.14 30.75 -43.01
C GLU A 400 -11.67 29.93 -41.83
N ARG A 401 -11.95 28.64 -42.05
CA ARG A 401 -12.40 27.72 -41.00
C ARG A 401 -11.33 27.47 -39.94
N LYS A 402 -10.05 27.41 -40.35
CA LYS A 402 -8.89 27.33 -39.45
C LYS A 402 -8.75 28.60 -38.60
N ALA A 403 -8.88 29.79 -39.19
CA ALA A 403 -8.82 31.05 -38.45
C ALA A 403 -9.94 31.15 -37.38
N GLN A 404 -11.15 30.69 -37.69
CA GLN A 404 -12.26 30.63 -36.73
C GLN A 404 -11.98 29.66 -35.57
N LEU A 405 -11.36 28.51 -35.84
CA LEU A 405 -10.97 27.54 -34.82
C LEU A 405 -9.82 28.07 -33.94
N GLU A 406 -8.86 28.76 -34.51
CA GLU A 406 -7.77 29.43 -33.78
C GLU A 406 -8.30 30.52 -32.84
N GLU A 407 -9.27 31.33 -33.31
CA GLU A 407 -9.93 32.33 -32.46
C GLU A 407 -10.71 31.68 -31.31
N LYS A 408 -11.44 30.60 -31.58
CA LYS A 408 -12.17 29.84 -30.57
C LYS A 408 -11.23 29.19 -29.54
N MET A 409 -10.10 28.65 -29.99
CA MET A 409 -9.04 28.10 -29.14
C MET A 409 -8.44 29.20 -28.24
N HIS A 410 -8.17 30.38 -28.80
CA HIS A 410 -7.63 31.51 -28.05
C HIS A 410 -8.60 31.96 -26.95
N LYS A 411 -9.90 32.05 -27.27
CA LYS A 411 -10.94 32.39 -26.28
C LYS A 411 -11.03 31.35 -25.17
N MET A 412 -10.97 30.06 -25.50
CA MET A 412 -11.00 28.96 -24.53
C MET A 412 -9.76 28.96 -23.62
N GLN A 413 -8.57 29.22 -24.17
CA GLN A 413 -7.34 29.35 -23.39
C GLN A 413 -7.35 30.58 -22.48
N GLN A 414 -7.99 31.68 -22.89
CA GLN A 414 -8.20 32.83 -22.02
C GLN A 414 -9.15 32.50 -20.86
N THR A 415 -10.26 31.83 -21.14
CA THR A 415 -11.19 31.37 -20.08
C THR A 415 -10.50 30.42 -19.11
N ARG A 416 -9.69 29.48 -19.60
CA ARG A 416 -8.86 28.59 -18.74
C ARG A 416 -7.91 29.39 -17.84
N ARG A 417 -7.24 30.40 -18.38
CA ARG A 417 -6.33 31.26 -17.60
C ARG A 417 -7.09 32.04 -16.52
N GLN A 418 -8.27 32.57 -16.83
CA GLN A 418 -9.12 33.25 -15.85
C GLN A 418 -9.61 32.32 -14.74
N LEU A 419 -10.06 31.11 -15.08
CA LEU A 419 -10.48 30.10 -14.11
C LEU A 419 -9.31 29.65 -13.21
N MET A 420 -8.11 29.48 -13.77
CA MET A 420 -6.91 29.16 -12.98
C MET A 420 -6.56 30.29 -12.01
N GLN A 421 -6.69 31.56 -12.42
CA GLN A 421 -6.49 32.70 -11.53
C GLN A 421 -7.58 32.79 -10.44
N GLN A 422 -8.83 32.46 -10.76
CA GLN A 422 -9.91 32.37 -9.77
C GLN A 422 -9.67 31.24 -8.77
N LEU A 423 -9.21 30.07 -9.24
CA LEU A 423 -8.84 28.96 -8.39
C LEU A 423 -7.67 29.33 -7.47
N GLU A 424 -6.65 29.99 -8.00
CA GLU A 424 -5.50 30.44 -7.21
C GLU A 424 -5.93 31.48 -6.17
N SER A 425 -6.82 32.41 -6.52
CA SER A 425 -7.40 33.39 -5.58
C SER A 425 -8.27 32.72 -4.51
N LEU A 426 -9.07 31.71 -4.86
CA LEU A 426 -9.87 30.92 -3.92
C LEU A 426 -8.99 30.08 -2.98
N MET A 427 -7.93 29.47 -3.50
CA MET A 427 -6.94 28.76 -2.68
C MET A 427 -6.22 29.71 -1.73
N LEU A 428 -5.89 30.93 -2.17
CA LEU A 428 -5.30 31.96 -1.32
C LEU A 428 -6.28 32.43 -0.24
N HIS A 429 -7.55 32.66 -0.58
CA HIS A 429 -8.60 32.99 0.40
C HIS A 429 -8.84 31.86 1.40
N LEU A 430 -8.85 30.60 0.96
CA LEU A 430 -8.95 29.44 1.84
C LEU A 430 -7.73 29.36 2.77
N ASN A 431 -6.52 29.60 2.26
CA ASN A 431 -5.30 29.56 3.06
C ASN A 431 -5.21 30.73 4.07
N VAL A 432 -5.74 31.91 3.70
CA VAL A 432 -5.89 33.06 4.61
C VAL A 432 -6.97 32.78 5.64
N CYS A 433 -8.12 32.21 5.26
CA CYS A 433 -9.21 31.85 6.17
C CYS A 433 -8.79 30.74 7.15
N PHE A 434 -7.96 29.78 6.71
CA PHE A 434 -7.32 28.79 7.58
C PHE A 434 -6.31 29.41 8.56
N ARG A 435 -5.58 30.46 8.16
CA ARG A 435 -4.68 31.20 9.06
C ARG A 435 -5.46 32.10 10.04
N SER A 436 -6.48 32.81 9.59
CA SER A 436 -7.34 33.64 10.45
C SER A 436 -8.14 32.80 11.45
N ASN A 437 -8.56 31.58 11.10
CA ASN A 437 -9.15 30.64 12.06
C ASN A 437 -8.13 30.07 13.05
N SER A 438 -6.84 30.01 12.69
CA SER A 438 -5.78 29.64 13.63
C SER A 438 -5.52 30.78 14.64
N ASP A 439 -5.62 32.04 14.20
CA ASP A 439 -5.39 33.21 15.05
C ASP A 439 -6.62 33.57 15.93
N LEU A 440 -7.85 33.21 15.52
CA LEU A 440 -9.05 33.35 16.37
C LEU A 440 -9.12 32.30 17.50
N ILE A 441 -8.56 31.10 17.30
CA ILE A 441 -8.51 30.06 18.35
C ILE A 441 -7.54 30.43 19.49
N ASP A 442 -6.55 31.31 19.22
CA ASP A 442 -5.65 31.83 20.25
C ASP A 442 -6.19 33.09 20.96
N LEU A 443 -7.25 33.74 20.45
CA LEU A 443 -7.88 34.91 21.08
C LEU A 443 -9.08 34.55 21.97
N ASP A 444 -9.79 33.45 21.68
CA ASP A 444 -10.91 32.97 22.52
C ASP A 444 -10.45 32.30 23.84
N ASN A 445 -9.13 32.13 24.08
CA ASN A 445 -8.59 31.65 25.36
C ASN A 445 -8.13 32.78 26.30
N LEU A 446 -8.48 34.04 26.01
CA LEU A 446 -8.12 35.22 26.84
C LEU A 446 -9.32 36.06 27.32
N GLU A 447 -10.56 35.64 27.09
CA GLU A 447 -11.76 36.29 27.64
C GLU A 447 -12.76 35.28 28.23
N GLU A 448 -12.35 34.52 29.24
CA GLU A 448 -13.29 34.01 30.26
C GLU A 448 -12.60 34.14 31.63
N ASP A 449 -12.93 35.24 32.30
CA ASP A 449 -12.65 35.58 33.71
C ASP A 449 -13.19 34.51 34.69
#